data_AF-A0A933AFC6-F1
#
_entry.id   AF-A0A933AFC6-F1
#
_cell.length_a   1.000
_cell.length_b   1.000
_cell.length_c   1.000
_cell.angle_alpha   90.00
_cell.angle_beta   90.00
_cell.angle_gamma   90.00
#
_symmetry.space_group_name_H-M   'P 1'
#
loop_
_entity.id
_entity.type
_entity.pdbx_description
1 polymer ?
#
loop_
_entity_poly.entity_id
_entity_poly.type
_entity_poly.pdbx_seq_one_letter_code
_entity_poly.pdbx_strand_id
1 'polypeptide(L)'
;MSIVLLVCADKQNILLGADLVETGDTRLGWSRIIESPGRPSEKSLAFKIPHHGSVTGHHDGVWKHLLCSKPSGFLSSFFNGSCVLPTKNDINRIVKFTDKVWITTNPYVKRRSVKRDNTVERTIRESTKSIRSISDLGQIRLRIDRRNENAFWKADLFGAALPLAELLI
;
A
#
# COMPACT_ATOMS: atom_id res chain seq x y z
N MET A 1 -6.42 10.77 11.72
CA MET A 1 -5.94 9.80 12.73
C MET A 1 -5.78 8.47 12.04
N SER A 2 -4.62 7.83 12.15
CA SER A 2 -4.34 6.52 11.56
C SER A 2 -4.11 5.53 12.69
N ILE A 3 -4.67 4.33 12.58
CA ILE A 3 -4.48 3.23 13.54
C ILE A 3 -3.68 2.14 12.84
N VAL A 4 -2.59 1.70 13.47
CA VAL A 4 -1.81 0.54 13.01
C VAL A 4 -2.33 -0.69 13.73
N LEU A 5 -2.58 -1.76 12.98
CA LEU A 5 -3.07 -3.02 13.53
C LEU A 5 -2.06 -4.13 13.26
N LEU A 6 -1.75 -4.90 14.28
CA LEU A 6 -1.15 -6.22 14.14
C LEU A 6 -2.29 -7.24 14.27
N VAL A 7 -2.52 -8.02 13.22
CA VAL A 7 -3.49 -9.10 13.22
C VAL A 7 -2.74 -10.41 13.35
N CYS A 8 -2.96 -11.11 14.46
CA CYS A 8 -2.35 -12.41 14.75
C CYS A 8 -3.37 -13.52 14.55
N ALA A 9 -3.01 -14.54 13.77
CA ALA A 9 -3.76 -15.78 13.64
C ALA A 9 -2.77 -16.96 13.70
N ASP A 10 -2.76 -17.67 14.83
CA ASP A 10 -1.76 -18.69 15.16
C ASP A 10 -0.33 -18.10 15.06
N LYS A 11 0.56 -18.73 14.29
CA LYS A 11 1.93 -18.26 14.02
C LYS A 11 2.01 -17.24 12.86
N GLN A 12 0.88 -16.84 12.29
CA GLN A 12 0.81 -15.98 11.12
C GLN A 12 0.35 -14.57 11.49
N ASN A 13 1.22 -13.60 11.29
CA ASN A 13 0.95 -12.21 11.64
C ASN A 13 0.98 -11.30 10.40
N ILE A 14 0.04 -10.35 10.38
CA ILE A 14 -0.10 -9.32 9.35
C ILE A 14 -0.02 -7.95 10.01
N LEU A 15 0.88 -7.10 9.52
CA LEU A 15 0.95 -5.71 9.94
C LEU A 15 0.16 -4.83 8.96
N LEU A 16 -0.79 -4.06 9.47
CA LEU A 16 -1.59 -3.12 8.69
C LEU A 16 -1.20 -1.69 9.06
N GLY A 17 -0.33 -1.07 8.25
CA GLY A 17 0.23 0.25 8.55
C GLY A 17 -0.67 1.46 8.28
N ALA A 18 -1.88 1.24 7.73
CA ALA A 18 -2.84 2.28 7.37
C ALA A 18 -2.18 3.45 6.59
N ASP A 19 -2.51 4.70 6.91
CA ASP A 19 -1.90 5.89 6.30
C ASP A 19 -1.01 6.63 7.31
N LEU A 20 -0.44 5.89 8.27
CA LEU A 20 0.48 6.46 9.25
C LEU A 20 1.74 6.96 8.55
N VAL A 21 2.19 8.13 9.00
CA VAL A 21 3.40 8.80 8.51
C VAL A 21 4.36 9.04 9.66
N GLU A 22 5.65 9.05 9.33
CA GLU A 22 6.73 9.54 10.16
C GLU A 22 6.85 11.06 9.98
N THR A 23 7.01 11.78 11.10
CA THR A 23 7.04 13.25 11.13
C THR A 23 8.36 13.79 11.70
N GLY A 24 9.27 12.93 12.15
CA GLY A 24 10.53 13.32 12.82
C GLY A 24 10.34 13.74 14.27
N ASP A 25 9.10 13.78 14.77
CA ASP A 25 8.78 13.93 16.19
C ASP A 25 8.57 12.54 16.77
N THR A 26 9.43 12.12 17.69
CA THR A 26 9.41 10.78 18.30
C THR A 26 8.15 10.50 19.12
N ARG A 27 7.37 11.55 19.44
CA ARG A 27 6.08 11.42 20.12
C ARG A 27 4.94 11.04 19.17
N LEU A 28 5.18 11.09 17.85
CA LEU A 28 4.21 10.82 16.81
C LEU A 28 4.73 9.76 15.83
N GLY A 29 3.86 9.37 14.89
CA GLY A 29 4.25 8.54 13.74
C GLY A 29 4.76 7.14 14.10
N TRP A 30 5.65 6.62 13.25
CA TRP A 30 6.21 5.28 13.39
C TRP A 30 7.18 5.18 14.56
N SER A 31 7.98 6.22 14.80
CA SER A 31 8.88 6.34 15.94
C SER A 31 8.14 6.04 17.25
N ARG A 32 6.99 6.71 17.47
CA ARG A 32 6.19 6.49 18.69
C ARG A 32 5.66 5.07 18.81
N ILE A 33 5.24 4.47 17.70
CA ILE A 33 4.76 3.08 17.72
C ILE A 33 5.91 2.15 18.09
N ILE A 34 7.07 2.31 17.46
CA ILE A 34 8.22 1.43 17.66
C ILE A 34 8.73 1.47 19.09
N GLU A 35 8.73 2.66 19.69
CA GLU A 35 9.16 2.89 21.08
C GLU A 35 8.06 2.61 22.11
N SER A 36 6.85 2.26 21.70
CA SER A 36 5.75 2.00 22.62
C SER A 36 6.03 0.77 23.49
N PRO A 37 6.08 0.90 24.83
CA PRO A 37 6.39 -0.22 25.73
C PRO A 37 5.37 -1.38 25.64
N GLY A 38 4.13 -1.07 25.28
CA GLY A 38 3.05 -2.06 25.15
C GLY A 38 2.88 -2.62 23.73
N ARG A 39 3.81 -2.35 22.82
CA ARG A 39 3.73 -2.87 21.45
C ARG A 39 3.93 -4.39 21.45
N PRO A 40 3.14 -5.15 20.68
CA PRO A 40 3.40 -6.58 20.47
C PRO A 40 4.82 -6.84 19.95
N SER A 41 5.39 -7.98 20.34
CA SER A 41 6.76 -8.37 20.03
C SER A 41 6.88 -9.21 18.75
N GLU A 42 5.74 -9.71 18.28
CA GLU A 42 5.62 -10.64 17.18
C GLU A 42 5.90 -9.95 15.85
N LYS A 43 6.67 -10.64 15.00
CA LYS A 43 6.99 -10.18 13.66
C LYS A 43 5.93 -10.63 12.65
N SER A 44 5.72 -9.79 11.64
CA SER A 44 4.77 -10.05 10.54
C SER A 44 5.44 -10.55 9.27
N LEU A 45 4.78 -11.51 8.63
CA LEU A 45 5.16 -12.04 7.31
C LEU A 45 4.45 -11.32 6.17
N ALA A 46 3.39 -10.56 6.46
CA ALA A 46 2.71 -9.70 5.50
C ALA A 46 2.58 -8.27 6.04
N PHE A 47 2.67 -7.29 5.13
CA PHE A 47 2.65 -5.87 5.47
C PHE A 47 1.84 -5.07 4.45
N LYS A 48 0.75 -4.43 4.92
CA LYS A 48 0.13 -3.33 4.18
C LYS A 48 1.04 -2.12 4.33
N ILE A 49 1.79 -1.82 3.28
CA ILE A 49 2.74 -0.72 3.28
C ILE A 49 1.95 0.59 3.43
N PRO A 50 2.40 1.51 4.30
CA PRO A 50 1.59 2.65 4.71
C PRO A 50 1.57 3.71 3.62
N HIS A 51 0.52 4.55 3.64
CA HIS A 51 0.50 5.82 2.92
C HIS A 51 0.91 5.68 1.43
N HIS A 52 0.34 4.68 0.75
CA HIS A 52 0.58 4.42 -0.67
C HIS A 52 2.06 4.15 -1.04
N GLY A 53 2.88 3.75 -0.06
CA GLY A 53 4.31 3.53 -0.25
C GLY A 53 5.17 4.77 -0.17
N SER A 54 4.62 5.94 0.16
CA SER A 54 5.38 7.20 0.34
C SER A 54 6.57 7.03 1.29
N VAL A 55 7.64 7.77 1.05
CA VAL A 55 8.79 7.88 1.97
C VAL A 55 8.38 8.33 3.36
N THR A 56 7.35 9.18 3.47
CA THR A 56 6.82 9.60 4.77
C THR A 56 6.11 8.47 5.49
N GLY A 57 5.59 7.46 4.80
CA GLY A 57 5.03 6.25 5.40
C GLY A 57 6.08 5.23 5.82
N HIS A 58 7.37 5.49 5.57
CA HIS A 58 8.46 4.55 5.81
C HIS A 58 9.21 4.86 7.10
N HIS A 59 9.60 3.81 7.80
CA HIS A 59 10.53 3.89 8.91
C HIS A 59 11.32 2.57 9.00
N ASP A 60 12.65 2.63 9.00
CA ASP A 60 13.51 1.43 8.96
C ASP A 60 13.29 0.50 10.16
N GLY A 61 12.99 1.08 11.33
CA GLY A 61 12.64 0.32 12.52
C GLY A 61 11.39 -0.57 12.35
N VAL A 62 10.47 -0.26 11.44
CA VAL A 62 9.34 -1.16 11.12
C VAL A 62 9.87 -2.43 10.47
N TRP A 63 10.69 -2.28 9.42
CA TRP A 63 11.27 -3.41 8.69
C TRP A 63 12.21 -4.24 9.55
N LYS A 64 12.96 -3.58 10.44
CA LYS A 64 13.92 -4.24 11.35
C LYS A 64 13.23 -4.98 12.51
N HIS A 65 12.26 -4.33 13.16
CA HIS A 65 11.71 -4.80 14.43
C HIS A 65 10.34 -5.48 14.30
N LEU A 66 9.52 -5.09 13.33
CA LEU A 66 8.14 -5.57 13.19
C LEU A 66 7.92 -6.58 12.07
N LEU A 67 8.87 -6.70 11.14
CA LEU A 67 8.73 -7.60 10.00
C LEU A 67 9.76 -8.74 10.07
N CYS A 68 9.36 -9.89 9.56
CA CYS A 68 10.26 -11.01 9.26
C CYS A 68 11.17 -10.66 8.08
N SER A 69 12.18 -11.48 7.80
CA SER A 69 12.99 -11.33 6.59
C SER A 69 12.13 -11.57 5.34
N LYS A 70 12.28 -10.72 4.33
CA LYS A 70 11.56 -10.79 3.04
C LYS A 70 10.03 -10.94 3.20
N PRO A 71 9.34 -9.99 3.86
CA PRO A 71 7.90 -10.06 4.07
C PRO A 71 7.15 -9.88 2.74
N SER A 72 5.90 -10.32 2.69
CA SER A 72 4.99 -10.02 1.58
C SER A 72 4.40 -8.62 1.74
N GLY A 73 4.72 -7.71 0.84
CA GLY A 73 4.25 -6.32 0.86
C GLY A 73 3.09 -6.09 -0.09
N PHE A 74 2.16 -5.22 0.30
CA PHE A 74 1.11 -4.75 -0.61
C PHE A 74 0.73 -3.30 -0.30
N LEU A 75 0.38 -2.55 -1.35
CA LEU A 75 -0.02 -1.16 -1.22
C LEU A 75 -1.12 -0.77 -2.20
N SER A 76 -1.89 0.22 -1.80
CA SER A 76 -2.82 0.94 -2.67
C SER A 76 -2.07 2.04 -3.43
N SER A 77 -2.26 2.14 -4.73
CA SER A 77 -1.82 3.29 -5.52
C SER A 77 -2.51 4.59 -5.09
N PHE A 78 -1.87 5.74 -5.31
CA PHE A 78 -2.51 7.04 -5.14
C PHE A 78 -2.18 7.99 -6.29
N PHE A 79 -3.19 8.70 -6.75
CA PHE A 79 -3.08 9.71 -7.79
C PHE A 79 -4.02 10.87 -7.47
N ASN A 80 -3.47 12.05 -7.24
CA ASN A 80 -4.22 13.28 -7.08
C ASN A 80 -3.47 14.47 -7.70
N GLY A 81 -3.88 14.85 -8.91
CA GLY A 81 -3.24 15.93 -9.66
C GLY A 81 -1.78 15.61 -9.98
N SER A 82 -0.86 16.42 -9.47
CA SER A 82 0.59 16.22 -9.61
C SER A 82 1.18 15.22 -8.63
N CYS A 83 0.44 14.82 -7.59
CA CYS A 83 0.92 13.87 -6.60
C CYS A 83 0.58 12.44 -7.03
N VAL A 84 1.61 11.64 -7.27
CA VAL A 84 1.52 10.24 -7.70
C VAL A 84 2.37 9.39 -6.76
N LEU A 85 1.75 8.43 -6.09
CA LEU A 85 2.42 7.52 -5.16
C LEU A 85 2.11 6.05 -5.50
N PRO A 86 3.09 5.15 -5.32
CA PRO A 86 4.48 5.43 -4.92
C PRO A 86 5.24 6.17 -6.03
N THR A 87 6.29 6.92 -5.69
CA THR A 87 7.24 7.44 -6.67
C THR A 87 8.20 6.34 -7.14
N LYS A 88 8.97 6.57 -8.23
CA LYS A 88 10.03 5.62 -8.63
C LYS A 88 11.07 5.39 -7.52
N ASN A 89 11.38 6.42 -6.75
CA ASN A 89 12.29 6.32 -5.60
C ASN A 89 11.68 5.48 -4.47
N ASP A 90 10.38 5.63 -4.22
CA ASP A 90 9.66 4.80 -3.26
C ASP A 90 9.65 3.33 -3.67
N ILE A 91 9.38 3.06 -4.94
CA ILE A 91 9.43 1.69 -5.48
C ILE A 91 10.83 1.11 -5.26
N ASN A 92 11.88 1.80 -5.72
CA ASN A 92 13.27 1.38 -5.55
C ASN A 92 13.66 1.16 -4.08
N ARG A 93 13.14 1.97 -3.15
CA ARG A 93 13.35 1.78 -1.72
C ARG A 93 12.66 0.52 -1.21
N ILE A 94 11.38 0.32 -1.56
CA ILE A 94 10.55 -0.78 -1.06
C ILE A 94 11.07 -2.14 -1.54
N VAL A 95 11.40 -2.26 -2.83
CA VAL A 95 11.84 -3.54 -3.43
C VAL A 95 13.18 -4.04 -2.89
N LYS A 96 13.98 -3.18 -2.25
CA LYS A 96 15.22 -3.59 -1.55
C LYS A 96 14.95 -4.46 -0.33
N PHE A 97 13.79 -4.33 0.31
CA PHE A 97 13.46 -5.09 1.51
C PHE A 97 12.83 -6.46 1.18
N THR A 98 12.16 -6.55 0.03
CA THR A 98 11.51 -7.78 -0.44
C THR A 98 11.16 -7.68 -1.91
N ASP A 99 11.29 -8.79 -2.61
CA ASP A 99 10.88 -9.01 -4.00
C ASP A 99 9.37 -9.31 -4.12
N LYS A 100 8.73 -9.67 -3.01
CA LYS A 100 7.30 -10.03 -2.93
C LYS A 100 6.45 -8.81 -2.59
N VAL A 101 6.35 -7.85 -3.51
CA VAL A 101 5.53 -6.65 -3.33
C VAL A 101 4.60 -6.42 -4.50
N TRP A 102 3.35 -6.10 -4.21
CA TRP A 102 2.31 -5.84 -5.21
C TRP A 102 1.59 -4.51 -4.97
N ILE A 103 1.04 -3.96 -6.05
CA ILE A 103 0.25 -2.72 -6.02
C ILE A 103 -1.12 -2.95 -6.66
N THR A 104 -2.15 -2.32 -6.08
CA THR A 104 -3.54 -2.50 -6.55
C THR A 104 -3.78 -1.98 -7.95
N THR A 105 -3.02 -0.99 -8.43
CA THR A 105 -3.20 -0.40 -9.76
C THR A 105 -1.91 0.32 -10.18
N ASN A 106 -1.62 0.43 -11.47
CA ASN A 106 -0.54 1.28 -11.96
C ASN A 106 -0.93 2.78 -11.85
N PRO A 107 -0.28 3.58 -10.98
CA PRO A 107 -0.65 4.99 -10.76
C PRO A 107 -0.19 5.91 -11.90
N TYR A 108 0.67 5.44 -12.80
CA TYR A 108 1.23 6.22 -13.90
C TYR A 108 0.41 6.15 -15.19
N VAL A 109 -0.58 5.25 -15.24
CA VAL A 109 -1.49 5.17 -16.38
C VAL A 109 -2.37 6.42 -16.40
N LYS A 110 -2.21 7.25 -17.44
CA LYS A 110 -3.06 8.42 -17.65
C LYS A 110 -4.50 7.97 -17.83
N ARG A 111 -5.38 8.46 -16.97
CA ARG A 111 -6.82 8.29 -17.15
C ARG A 111 -7.24 9.06 -18.40
N ARG A 112 -7.74 8.36 -19.41
CA ARG A 112 -8.34 9.02 -20.58
C ARG A 112 -9.64 9.68 -20.14
N SER A 113 -9.82 10.96 -20.50
CA SER A 113 -11.15 11.54 -20.45
C SER A 113 -12.01 10.85 -21.50
N VAL A 114 -13.21 10.43 -21.11
CA VAL A 114 -14.20 9.94 -22.07
C VAL A 114 -14.69 11.16 -22.84
N LYS A 115 -14.47 11.20 -24.15
CA LYS A 115 -15.02 12.25 -25.01
C LYS A 115 -16.53 12.08 -25.06
N ARG A 116 -17.26 13.15 -24.78
CA ARG A 116 -18.74 13.21 -24.82
C ARG A 116 -19.17 14.28 -25.79
N ASP A 117 -20.41 14.18 -26.26
CA ASP A 117 -21.03 15.30 -26.98
C ASP A 117 -21.09 16.56 -26.10
N ASN A 118 -21.02 17.73 -26.73
CA ASN A 118 -21.00 19.02 -26.03
C ASN A 118 -22.25 19.22 -25.16
N THR A 119 -23.41 18.74 -25.62
CA THR A 119 -24.68 18.84 -24.89
C THR A 119 -24.62 18.04 -23.59
N VAL A 120 -24.13 16.80 -23.67
CA VAL A 120 -23.97 15.91 -22.52
C VAL A 120 -22.97 16.48 -21.51
N GLU A 121 -21.84 16.98 -21.98
CA GLU A 121 -20.81 17.58 -21.13
C GLU A 121 -21.35 18.84 -20.42
N ARG A 122 -22.15 19.66 -21.10
CA ARG A 122 -22.82 20.83 -20.50
C ARG A 122 -23.79 20.41 -19.39
N THR A 123 -24.69 19.47 -19.65
CA THR A 123 -25.65 18.99 -18.65
C THR A 123 -24.93 18.43 -17.41
N ILE A 124 -23.85 17.67 -17.58
CA ILE A 124 -23.06 17.14 -16.46
C ILE A 124 -22.46 18.26 -15.61
N ARG A 125 -21.90 19.30 -16.25
CA ARG A 125 -21.30 20.44 -15.54
C ARG A 125 -22.33 21.27 -14.78
N GLU A 126 -23.51 21.45 -15.35
CA GLU A 126 -24.62 22.17 -14.69
C GLU A 126 -25.21 21.34 -13.53
N SER A 127 -25.21 20.01 -13.64
CA SER A 127 -25.86 19.12 -12.65
C SER A 127 -24.93 18.59 -11.55
N THR A 128 -23.60 18.65 -11.74
CA THR A 128 -22.63 18.01 -10.83
C THR A 128 -21.41 18.89 -10.56
N LYS A 129 -20.84 18.77 -9.35
CA LYS A 129 -19.61 19.49 -8.98
C LYS A 129 -18.37 18.98 -9.71
N SER A 130 -18.29 17.67 -9.95
CA SER A 130 -17.18 17.05 -10.68
C SER A 130 -17.52 15.64 -11.14
N ILE A 131 -17.11 15.28 -12.35
CA ILE A 131 -17.11 13.91 -12.87
C ILE A 131 -15.68 13.38 -13.00
N ARG A 132 -15.47 12.12 -12.64
CA ARG A 132 -14.16 11.45 -12.79
C ARG A 132 -14.36 10.06 -13.37
N SER A 133 -13.53 9.70 -14.34
CA SER A 133 -13.42 8.31 -14.78
C SER A 133 -12.64 7.52 -13.71
N ILE A 134 -13.17 6.35 -13.37
CA ILE A 134 -12.52 5.37 -12.51
C ILE A 134 -11.80 4.40 -13.45
N SER A 135 -10.51 4.18 -13.22
CA SER A 135 -9.72 3.17 -13.94
C SER A 135 -10.13 1.77 -13.52
N ASP A 136 -9.63 0.75 -14.23
CA ASP A 136 -9.76 -0.63 -13.79
C ASP A 136 -9.30 -0.79 -12.34
N LEU A 137 -10.16 -1.39 -11.53
CA LEU A 137 -9.87 -1.70 -10.14
C LEU A 137 -8.99 -2.94 -10.10
N GLY A 138 -7.92 -2.91 -9.33
CA GLY A 138 -7.16 -4.12 -9.04
C GLY A 138 -7.28 -4.54 -7.59
N GLN A 139 -7.23 -5.85 -7.41
CA GLN A 139 -7.33 -6.51 -6.12
C GLN A 139 -6.11 -7.41 -5.94
N ILE A 140 -5.47 -7.28 -4.78
CA ILE A 140 -4.46 -8.21 -4.31
C ILE A 140 -5.13 -9.11 -3.27
N ARG A 141 -5.03 -10.42 -3.46
CA ARG A 141 -5.50 -11.39 -2.49
C ARG A 141 -4.33 -12.17 -1.95
N LEU A 142 -4.10 -12.07 -0.64
CA LEU A 142 -3.12 -12.87 0.06
C LEU A 142 -3.81 -14.06 0.73
N ARG A 143 -3.27 -15.26 0.51
CA ARG A 143 -3.72 -16.51 1.14
C ARG A 143 -2.53 -17.23 1.75
N ILE A 144 -2.78 -17.92 2.85
CA ILE A 144 -1.77 -18.74 3.50
C ILE A 144 -2.41 -20.05 3.96
N ASP A 145 -1.65 -21.13 3.85
CA ASP A 145 -2.04 -22.41 4.45
C ASP A 145 -1.69 -22.37 5.94
N ARG A 146 -2.72 -22.23 6.78
CA ARG A 146 -2.56 -22.16 8.25
C ARG A 146 -2.05 -23.46 8.87
N ARG A 147 -2.14 -24.59 8.17
CA ARG A 147 -1.67 -25.89 8.67
C ARG A 147 -0.16 -26.07 8.52
N ASN A 148 0.47 -25.28 7.65
CA ASN A 148 1.90 -25.33 7.41
C ASN A 148 2.58 -24.13 8.08
N GLU A 149 3.39 -24.41 9.10
CA GLU A 149 4.09 -23.37 9.86
C GLU A 149 5.11 -22.60 9.02
N ASN A 150 5.62 -23.23 7.95
CA ASN A 150 6.55 -22.63 7.01
C ASN A 150 5.85 -22.11 5.74
N ALA A 151 4.52 -21.95 5.78
CA ALA A 151 3.79 -21.41 4.66
C ALA A 151 4.18 -19.96 4.39
N PHE A 152 4.28 -19.62 3.11
CA PHE A 152 4.41 -18.24 2.66
C PHE A 152 3.06 -17.72 2.19
N TRP A 153 2.86 -16.42 2.30
CA TRP A 153 1.71 -15.76 1.69
C TRP A 153 1.78 -15.92 0.16
N LYS A 154 0.78 -16.58 -0.40
CA LYS A 154 0.53 -16.64 -1.84
C LYS A 154 -0.31 -15.44 -2.25
N ALA A 155 0.18 -14.68 -3.22
CA ALA A 155 -0.56 -13.58 -3.82
C ALA A 155 -1.25 -14.03 -5.11
N ASP A 156 -2.57 -13.82 -5.17
CA ASP A 156 -3.34 -13.85 -6.41
C ASP A 156 -3.69 -12.40 -6.80
N LEU A 157 -3.46 -12.04 -8.06
CA LEU A 157 -3.68 -10.69 -8.58
C LEU A 157 -4.88 -10.68 -9.51
N PHE A 158 -5.76 -9.69 -9.36
CA PHE A 158 -6.97 -9.54 -10.16
C PHE A 158 -7.09 -8.11 -10.69
N GLY A 159 -7.73 -7.97 -11.86
CA GLY A 159 -7.95 -6.67 -12.51
C GLY A 159 -6.63 -5.97 -12.80
N ALA A 160 -6.52 -4.70 -12.40
CA ALA A 160 -5.32 -3.89 -12.65
C ALA A 160 -4.17 -4.10 -11.65
N ALA A 161 -4.26 -5.08 -10.75
CA ALA A 161 -3.21 -5.35 -9.77
C ALA A 161 -2.00 -6.00 -10.43
N LEU A 162 -0.80 -5.62 -10.00
CA LEU A 162 0.45 -6.07 -10.61
C LEU A 162 1.60 -6.11 -9.58
N PRO A 163 2.68 -6.85 -9.85
CA PRO A 163 3.92 -6.75 -9.10
C PRO A 163 4.47 -5.31 -9.12
N LEU A 164 4.94 -4.85 -7.96
CA LEU A 164 5.41 -3.46 -7.82
C LEU A 164 6.64 -3.18 -8.69
N ALA A 165 7.53 -4.16 -8.84
CA ALA A 165 8.76 -4.04 -9.62
C ALA A 165 8.51 -3.78 -11.11
N GLU A 166 7.36 -4.18 -11.66
CA GLU A 166 7.00 -3.92 -13.06
C GLU A 166 6.80 -2.43 -13.35
N LEU A 167 6.61 -1.59 -12.33
CA LEU A 167 6.51 -0.14 -12.47
C LEU A 167 7.86 0.57 -12.68
N LEU A 168 8.98 -0.16 -12.60
CA LEU A 168 10.31 0.38 -12.87
C LEU A 168 10.74 0.28 -14.33
N ILE A 169 9.96 -0.43 -15.15
CA ILE A 169 10.20 -0.68 -16.58
C ILE A 169 9.84 0.56 -17.41
#